data_AF-A0AAP8GUR1-F1
#
_entry.id   AF-A0AAP8GUR1-F1
#
_cell.length_a   1.000
_cell.length_b   1.000
_cell.length_c   1.000
_cell.angle_alpha   90.00
_cell.angle_beta   90.00
_cell.angle_gamma   90.00
#
_symmetry.space_group_name_H-M   'P 1'
#
loop_
_entity.id
_entity.type
_entity.pdbx_description
1 polymer ?
#
loop_
_entity_poly.entity_id
_entity_poly.type
_entity_poly.pdbx_seq_one_letter_code
_entity_poly.pdbx_strand_id
1 'polypeptide(L)'
;MKISNKKIEELKKAGWYEGRKIDISENVKFLEERGFEVFESAKKFMEEFGELLINVEKIRSNGSKTISEHTTCIKEVIGVLDSSCFGLDDFIDDKVIPIGSLYDFG
;
A
#
# COMPACT_ATOMS: atom_id res chain seq x y z
N MET A 1 16.21 -0.71 -11.01
CA MET A 1 15.62 -1.64 -10.03
C MET A 1 15.06 -2.84 -10.80
N LYS A 2 15.56 -4.07 -10.61
CA LYS A 2 15.00 -5.26 -11.27
C LYS A 2 13.88 -5.84 -10.41
N ILE A 3 12.64 -5.76 -10.87
CA ILE A 3 11.51 -6.45 -10.25
C ILE A 3 11.62 -7.93 -10.61
N SER A 4 11.62 -8.82 -9.62
CA SER A 4 11.66 -10.27 -9.87
C SER A 4 10.34 -10.75 -10.46
N ASN A 5 10.37 -11.71 -11.38
CA ASN A 5 9.17 -12.31 -11.98
C ASN A 5 8.14 -12.78 -10.93
N LYS A 6 8.60 -13.33 -9.80
CA LYS A 6 7.73 -13.73 -8.69
C LYS A 6 6.84 -12.59 -8.18
N LYS A 7 7.36 -11.36 -8.08
CA LYS A 7 6.58 -10.19 -7.61
C LYS A 7 5.46 -9.83 -8.60
N ILE A 8 5.78 -9.87 -9.90
CA ILE A 8 4.81 -9.61 -10.96
C ILE A 8 3.69 -10.66 -10.94
N GLU A 9 4.04 -11.93 -10.73
CA GLU A 9 3.03 -13.00 -10.64
C GLU A 9 2.09 -12.83 -9.43
N GLU A 10 2.61 -12.46 -8.25
CA GLU A 10 1.72 -12.20 -7.09
C GLU A 10 0.83 -10.97 -7.32
N LEU A 11 1.34 -9.91 -7.95
CA LEU A 11 0.53 -8.74 -8.34
C LEU A 11 -0.59 -9.12 -9.32
N LYS A 12 -0.26 -9.93 -10.35
CA LYS A 12 -1.27 -10.41 -11.31
C LYS A 12 -2.35 -11.25 -10.65
N LYS A 13 -1.99 -12.12 -9.69
CA LYS A 13 -2.98 -12.88 -8.88
C LYS A 13 -3.89 -11.96 -8.07
N ALA A 14 -3.37 -10.83 -7.59
CA ALA A 14 -4.14 -9.79 -6.90
C ALA A 14 -5.03 -8.94 -7.85
N GLY A 15 -4.99 -9.19 -9.16
CA GLY A 15 -5.78 -8.47 -10.16
C GLY A 15 -5.06 -7.30 -10.83
N TRP A 16 -3.75 -7.13 -10.60
CA TRP A 16 -2.97 -6.10 -11.29
C TRP A 16 -2.64 -6.50 -12.74
N TYR A 17 -2.59 -5.51 -13.62
CA TYR A 17 -2.08 -5.63 -14.99
C TYR A 17 -1.41 -4.32 -15.40
N GLU A 18 -0.48 -4.39 -16.35
CA GLU A 18 0.25 -3.22 -16.83
C GLU A 18 -0.69 -2.20 -17.46
N GLY A 19 -0.56 -0.92 -17.07
CA GLY A 19 -1.45 0.15 -17.52
C GLY A 19 -2.85 0.12 -16.89
N ARG A 20 -3.03 -0.61 -15.78
CA ARG A 20 -4.25 -0.54 -14.97
C ARG A 20 -4.54 0.90 -14.57
N LYS A 21 -5.82 1.27 -14.63
CA LYS A 21 -6.31 2.59 -14.27
C LYS A 21 -7.71 2.46 -13.65
N ILE A 22 -7.76 2.39 -12.33
CA ILE A 22 -9.04 2.38 -11.59
C ILE A 22 -9.53 3.79 -11.31
N ASP A 23 -10.82 3.93 -11.04
CA ASP A 23 -11.35 5.16 -10.49
C ASP A 23 -10.88 5.32 -9.03
N ILE A 24 -10.29 6.47 -8.74
CA ILE A 24 -9.78 6.82 -7.41
C ILE A 24 -10.53 8.00 -6.80
N SER A 25 -11.62 8.47 -7.42
CA SER A 25 -12.38 9.65 -6.99
C SER A 25 -12.80 9.56 -5.52
N GLU A 26 -13.32 8.41 -5.08
CA GLU A 26 -13.69 8.18 -3.69
C GLU A 26 -12.48 8.16 -2.74
N ASN A 27 -11.36 7.59 -3.19
CA ASN A 27 -10.13 7.51 -2.41
C ASN A 27 -9.54 8.90 -2.19
N VAL A 28 -9.49 9.74 -3.23
CA VAL A 28 -9.05 11.14 -3.14
C VAL A 28 -9.98 11.92 -2.22
N LYS A 29 -11.29 11.83 -2.42
CA LYS A 29 -12.28 12.50 -1.58
C LYS A 29 -12.14 12.10 -0.10
N PHE A 30 -11.96 10.81 0.18
CA PHE A 30 -11.76 10.29 1.54
C PHE A 30 -10.55 10.91 2.25
N LEU A 31 -9.45 11.13 1.51
CA LEU A 31 -8.21 11.74 1.99
C LEU A 31 -8.36 13.24 2.21
N GLU A 32 -8.91 13.95 1.23
CA GLU A 32 -9.12 15.40 1.30
C GLU A 32 -10.08 15.79 2.43
N GLU A 33 -11.14 15.01 2.66
CA GLU A 33 -12.06 15.19 3.80
C GLU A 33 -11.38 15.04 5.17
N ARG A 34 -10.21 14.41 5.24
CA ARG A 34 -9.38 14.26 6.45
C ARG A 34 -8.27 15.31 6.56
N GLY A 35 -8.20 16.21 5.58
CA GLY A 35 -7.22 17.30 5.51
C GLY A 35 -5.89 16.92 4.87
N PHE A 36 -5.84 15.85 4.07
CA PHE A 36 -4.64 15.49 3.32
C PHE A 36 -4.65 16.07 1.91
N GLU A 37 -3.51 16.58 1.45
CA GLU A 37 -3.29 16.90 0.04
C GLU A 37 -2.84 15.63 -0.72
N VAL A 38 -3.54 15.30 -1.81
CA VAL A 38 -3.20 14.12 -2.61
C VAL A 38 -2.40 14.52 -3.84
N PHE A 39 -1.09 14.29 -3.81
CA PHE A 39 -0.20 14.61 -4.93
C PHE A 39 -0.51 13.77 -6.18
N GLU A 40 -0.24 14.33 -7.35
CA GLU A 40 -0.43 13.65 -8.65
C GLU A 40 0.36 12.33 -8.77
N SER A 41 1.52 12.24 -8.13
CA SER A 41 2.28 10.97 -8.06
C SER A 41 1.54 9.90 -7.28
N ALA A 42 0.90 10.26 -6.16
CA ALA A 42 0.10 9.35 -5.36
C ALA A 42 -1.18 8.94 -6.11
N LYS A 43 -1.83 9.87 -6.83
CA LYS A 43 -2.97 9.57 -7.70
C LYS A 43 -2.61 8.52 -8.75
N LYS A 44 -1.53 8.73 -9.51
CA LYS A 44 -1.04 7.75 -10.50
C LYS A 44 -0.75 6.39 -9.89
N PHE A 45 -0.15 6.37 -8.70
CA PHE A 45 0.10 5.13 -7.97
C PHE A 45 -1.21 4.41 -7.60
N MET A 46 -2.20 5.13 -7.05
CA MET A 46 -3.49 4.55 -6.70
C MET A 46 -4.27 4.08 -7.93
N GLU A 47 -4.22 4.81 -9.05
CA GLU A 47 -4.84 4.41 -10.31
C GLU A 47 -4.31 3.05 -10.79
N GLU A 48 -3.01 2.81 -10.68
CA GLU A 48 -2.39 1.58 -11.18
C GLU A 48 -2.39 0.44 -10.16
N PHE A 49 -2.06 0.73 -8.90
CA PHE A 49 -1.80 -0.25 -7.84
C PHE A 49 -2.79 -0.20 -6.68
N GLY A 50 -3.77 0.70 -6.68
CA GLY A 50 -4.76 0.81 -5.60
C GLY A 50 -5.72 -0.37 -5.56
N GLU A 51 -6.28 -0.62 -4.38
CA GLU A 51 -7.34 -1.61 -4.15
C GLU A 51 -6.93 -3.05 -4.53
N LEU A 52 -5.67 -3.41 -4.33
CA LEU A 52 -5.16 -4.76 -4.50
C LEU A 52 -5.09 -5.46 -3.14
N LEU A 53 -5.55 -6.71 -3.10
CA LEU A 53 -5.33 -7.64 -2.00
C LEU A 53 -4.28 -8.68 -2.42
N ILE A 54 -3.11 -8.61 -1.81
CA ILE A 54 -1.91 -9.38 -2.17
C ILE A 54 -1.64 -10.42 -1.08
N ASN A 55 -1.81 -11.69 -1.43
CA ASN A 55 -1.58 -12.81 -0.53
C ASN A 55 -0.28 -13.53 -0.91
N VAL A 56 0.74 -13.42 -0.08
CA VAL A 56 2.07 -13.98 -0.35
C VAL A 56 2.32 -15.17 0.57
N GLU A 57 2.61 -16.35 -0.01
CA GLU A 57 3.07 -17.49 0.77
C GLU A 57 4.49 -17.24 1.30
N LYS A 58 4.64 -17.24 2.62
CA LYS A 58 5.92 -17.18 3.33
C LYS A 58 6.23 -18.55 3.91
N ILE A 59 7.40 -19.08 3.55
CA ILE A 59 7.94 -20.30 4.13
C ILE A 59 8.80 -19.89 5.32
N ARG A 60 8.47 -20.37 6.52
CA ARG A 60 9.27 -20.15 7.72
C ARG A 60 10.47 -21.09 7.74
N SER A 61 11.48 -20.78 8.57
CA SER A 61 12.69 -21.60 8.72
C SER A 61 12.42 -23.05 9.15
N ASN A 62 11.30 -23.31 9.82
CA ASN A 62 10.84 -24.65 10.21
C ASN A 62 10.04 -25.39 9.11
N GLY A 63 10.00 -24.87 7.87
CA GLY A 63 9.27 -25.47 6.76
C GLY A 63 7.75 -25.23 6.77
N SER A 64 7.19 -24.60 7.81
CA SER A 64 5.77 -24.26 7.83
C SER A 64 5.45 -23.13 6.85
N LYS A 65 4.28 -23.23 6.22
CA LYS A 65 3.75 -22.23 5.30
C LYS A 65 2.77 -21.32 6.04
N THR A 66 2.90 -20.02 5.82
CA THR A 66 1.95 -19.02 6.32
C THR A 66 1.62 -18.07 5.18
N ILE A 67 0.39 -17.56 5.14
CA ILE A 67 -0.02 -16.54 4.18
C ILE A 67 0.19 -15.18 4.84
N SER A 68 0.92 -14.32 4.16
CA SER A 68 1.07 -12.90 4.52
C SER A 68 0.10 -12.11 3.66
N GLU A 69 -0.92 -11.54 4.29
CA GLU A 69 -1.96 -10.75 3.63
C GLU A 69 -1.53 -9.28 3.62
N HIS A 70 -1.61 -8.65 2.45
CA HIS A 70 -1.25 -7.24 2.24
C HIS A 70 -2.33 -6.55 1.42
N THR A 71 -2.58 -5.28 1.70
CA THR A 71 -3.59 -4.48 1.00
C THR A 71 -3.00 -3.15 0.57
N THR A 72 -3.42 -2.67 -0.60
CA THR A 72 -3.17 -1.30 -1.07
C THR A 72 -4.43 -0.43 -1.01
N CYS A 73 -5.51 -0.93 -0.41
CA CYS A 73 -6.74 -0.17 -0.19
C CYS A 73 -6.48 0.93 0.83
N ILE A 74 -6.53 2.19 0.40
CA ILE A 74 -6.17 3.32 1.26
C ILE A 74 -7.08 3.44 2.48
N LYS A 75 -8.37 3.09 2.34
CA LYS A 75 -9.36 3.12 3.41
C LYS A 75 -9.02 2.11 4.51
N GLU A 76 -8.50 0.93 4.15
CA GLU A 76 -8.04 -0.08 5.10
C GLU A 76 -6.70 0.32 5.73
N VAL A 77 -5.78 0.82 4.91
CA VAL A 77 -4.43 1.20 5.34
C VAL A 77 -4.47 2.35 6.35
N ILE A 78 -5.25 3.41 6.11
CA ILE A 78 -5.36 4.54 7.03
C ILE A 78 -5.92 4.12 8.39
N GLY A 79 -6.90 3.22 8.43
CA GLY A 79 -7.44 2.70 9.69
C GLY A 79 -6.39 1.97 10.55
N VAL A 80 -5.39 1.36 9.91
CA VAL A 80 -4.28 0.67 10.60
C VAL A 80 -3.16 1.64 10.98
N LEU A 81 -2.83 2.59 10.09
CA LEU A 81 -1.72 3.53 10.29
C LEU A 81 -2.00 4.59 11.36
N ASP A 82 -3.26 4.97 11.55
CA ASP A 82 -3.71 5.82 12.66
C ASP A 82 -3.26 5.25 14.04
N SER A 83 -3.02 3.93 14.11
CA SER A 83 -2.53 3.25 15.32
C SER A 83 -1.02 2.96 15.35
N SER A 84 -0.29 3.12 14.24
CA SER A 84 1.09 2.61 14.11
C SER A 84 2.12 3.64 13.63
N CYS A 85 1.71 4.84 13.22
CA CYS A 85 2.60 5.91 12.79
C CYS A 85 2.63 7.12 13.73
N PHE A 86 2.34 6.88 15.01
CA PHE A 86 2.47 7.87 16.08
C PHE A 86 3.81 8.63 15.99
N GLY A 87 3.73 9.94 15.75
CA GLY A 87 4.83 10.89 15.90
C GLY A 87 5.51 11.38 14.62
N LEU A 88 5.25 10.81 13.44
CA LEU A 88 5.82 11.36 12.19
C LEU A 88 5.34 12.79 11.93
N ASP A 89 4.07 13.05 12.24
CA ASP A 89 3.47 14.38 12.17
C ASP A 89 4.21 15.38 13.09
N ASP A 90 4.65 14.93 14.28
CA ASP A 90 5.40 15.76 15.23
C ASP A 90 6.82 16.11 14.73
N PHE A 91 7.41 15.27 13.85
CA PHE A 91 8.73 15.53 13.27
C PHE A 91 8.68 16.43 12.03
N ILE A 92 7.62 16.30 11.25
CA ILE A 92 7.48 16.97 9.95
C ILE A 92 6.68 18.28 10.08
N ASP A 93 6.02 18.50 11.23
CA ASP A 93 5.10 19.62 11.49
C ASP A 93 3.98 19.69 10.44
N ASP A 94 3.60 18.53 9.91
CA ASP A 94 2.56 18.36 8.90
C ASP A 94 1.94 16.96 9.00
N LYS A 95 0.68 16.80 8.58
CA LYS A 95 0.00 15.50 8.58
C LYS A 95 0.57 14.61 7.48
N VAL A 96 1.02 13.41 7.82
CA VAL A 96 1.54 12.46 6.83
C VAL A 96 0.78 11.13 6.80
N ILE A 97 0.67 10.54 5.59
CA ILE A 97 0.18 9.19 5.40
C ILE A 97 1.30 8.30 4.86
N PRO A 98 1.70 7.27 5.60
CA PRO A 98 2.58 6.23 5.08
C PRO A 98 1.88 5.48 3.92
N ILE A 99 2.35 5.68 2.70
CA ILE A 99 1.91 4.95 1.51
C ILE A 99 2.70 3.63 1.31
N GLY A 100 3.63 3.32 2.22
CA GLY A 100 4.38 2.08 2.25
C GLY A 100 5.50 2.12 3.30
N SER A 101 5.90 0.94 3.77
CA SER A 101 7.05 0.78 4.67
C SER A 101 8.07 -0.17 4.02
N LEU A 102 9.33 0.26 3.97
CA LEU A 102 10.47 -0.61 3.67
C LEU A 102 11.04 -1.09 5.00
N TYR A 103 10.58 -2.26 5.47
CA TYR A 103 11.22 -2.92 6.59
C TYR A 103 12.51 -3.59 6.13
N ASP A 104 13.65 -3.10 6.62
CA ASP A 104 14.90 -3.85 6.65
C ASP A 104 14.97 -4.56 8.01
N PHE A 105 14.51 -5.81 8.07
CA PHE A 105 14.80 -6.66 9.21
C PHE A 105 16.21 -7.21 9.01
N GLY A 106 17.19 -6.50 9.56
CA GLY A 106 18.55 -6.99 9.71
C GLY A 106 18.61 -8.34 10.43
#